data_AF-A0A401FQI9-F1
#
_entry.id   AF-A0A401FQI9-F1
#
_cell.length_a   1.000
_cell.length_b   1.000
_cell.length_c   1.000
_cell.angle_alpha   90.00
_cell.angle_beta   90.00
_cell.angle_gamma   90.00
#
_symmetry.space_group_name_H-M   'P 1'
#
loop_
_entity.id
_entity.type
_entity.pdbx_description
1 polymer ?
#
loop_
_entity_poly.entity_id
_entity_poly.type
_entity_poly.pdbx_seq_one_letter_code
_entity_poly.pdbx_strand_id
1 'polypeptide(L)' 'MSRSKACENFHKLLPVLHETLSRIGVLPHRNFKNVKKMKEIFKNIEQIIIDATERPHHRPKNNEKQSSMYSGKKKNMP' A
#
# COMPACT_ATOMS: atom_id res chain seq x y z
N MET A 1 -0.17 -17.72 17.55
CA MET A 1 -0.33 -18.31 16.21
C MET A 1 1.03 -18.34 15.53
N SER A 2 1.67 -19.52 15.45
CA SER A 2 2.93 -19.65 14.73
C SER A 2 2.67 -19.55 13.23
N ARG A 3 3.08 -18.43 12.62
CA ARG A 3 3.10 -18.27 11.15
C ARG A 3 4.34 -18.97 10.59
N SER A 4 4.38 -19.18 9.27
CA SER A 4 5.50 -19.82 8.55
C SER A 4 6.87 -19.26 8.98
N LYS A 5 7.95 -20.03 8.77
CA LYS A 5 9.31 -19.62 9.16
C LYS A 5 9.71 -18.26 8.56
N ALA A 6 9.23 -17.95 7.36
CA ALA A 6 9.41 -16.64 6.73
C ALA A 6 8.82 -15.50 7.57
N CYS A 7 7.60 -15.67 8.11
CA CYS A 7 6.96 -14.66 8.94
C CYS A 7 7.72 -14.44 10.26
N GLU A 8 8.17 -15.52 10.90
CA GLU A 8 8.97 -15.43 12.12
C GLU A 8 10.28 -14.66 11.88
N ASN A 9 11.00 -15.02 10.82
CA ASN A 9 12.26 -14.36 10.44
C ASN A 9 12.04 -12.88 10.10
N PHE A 10 10.94 -12.55 9.41
CA PHE A 10 10.58 -11.16 9.12
C PHE A 10 10.46 -10.34 10.41
N HIS A 11 9.69 -10.82 11.38
CA HIS A 11 9.51 -10.10 12.66
C HIS A 11 10.81 -10.01 13.46
N LYS A 12 11.67 -11.02 13.41
CA LYS A 12 12.98 -11.00 14.06
C LYS A 12 13.95 -10.00 13.44
N LEU A 13 13.95 -9.86 12.12
CA LEU A 13 14.91 -9.03 11.39
C LEU A 13 14.42 -7.59 11.16
N LEU A 14 13.12 -7.34 11.24
CA LEU A 14 12.52 -6.02 11.03
C LEU A 14 13.14 -4.92 11.94
N PRO A 15 13.39 -5.14 13.25
CA PRO A 15 14.02 -4.13 14.09
C PRO A 15 15.44 -3.74 13.62
N VAL A 16 16.23 -4.73 13.20
CA VAL A 16 17.61 -4.51 12.69
C VAL A 16 17.59 -3.69 11.40
N LEU A 17 16.66 -4.03 10.49
CA LEU A 17 16.46 -3.25 9.27
C LEU A 17 16.05 -1.81 9.60
N HIS A 18 15.08 -1.63 10.49
CA HIS A 18 14.61 -0.31 10.90
C HIS A 18 15.74 0.55 11.49
N GLU A 19 16.54 -0.01 12.39
CA GLU A 19 17.68 0.67 12.99
C GLU A 19 18.72 1.05 11.93
N THR A 20 19.04 0.14 11.02
CA THR A 20 20.00 0.40 9.93
C THR A 20 19.53 1.55 9.04
N LEU A 21 18.27 1.52 8.59
CA LEU A 21 17.67 2.58 7.76
C LEU A 21 17.63 3.93 8.48
N SER A 22 17.38 3.92 9.79
CA SER A 22 17.41 5.12 10.63
C SER A 22 18.82 5.70 10.72
N ARG A 23 19.83 4.85 10.98
CA ARG A 23 21.24 5.26 11.09
C ARG A 23 21.79 5.86 9.80
N ILE A 24 21.43 5.31 8.65
CA ILE A 24 21.87 5.82 7.33
C ILE A 24 20.97 6.95 6.80
N GLY A 25 19.93 7.34 7.54
CA GLY A 25 19.06 8.47 7.20
C GLY A 25 18.12 8.24 6.01
N VAL A 26 17.86 6.99 5.61
CA VAL A 26 17.00 6.64 4.47
C VAL A 26 15.68 5.99 4.88
N LEU A 27 15.31 6.08 6.15
CA LEU A 27 14.04 5.55 6.65
C LEU A 27 12.85 6.24 5.94
N PRO A 28 11.94 5.48 5.30
CA PRO A 28 10.86 6.06 4.53
C PRO A 28 9.84 6.75 5.44
N HIS A 29 9.36 7.92 5.01
CA HIS A 29 8.24 8.61 5.66
C HIS A 29 6.95 7.82 5.46
N ARG A 30 6.36 7.35 6.57
CA ARG A 30 5.11 6.55 6.51
C ARG A 30 3.85 7.40 6.38
N ASN A 31 3.79 8.53 7.10
CA ASN A 31 2.62 9.40 7.17
C ASN A 31 3.04 10.87 7.14
N PHE A 32 2.25 11.70 6.47
CA PHE A 32 2.42 13.16 6.49
C PHE A 32 1.29 13.80 7.30
N LYS A 33 1.62 14.76 8.18
CA LYS A 33 0.61 15.49 8.97
C LYS A 33 -0.29 16.38 8.11
N ASN A 34 0.23 16.89 7.00
CA ASN A 34 -0.49 17.72 6.05
C ASN A 34 0.21 17.72 4.68
N VAL A 35 -0.50 18.23 3.66
CA VAL A 35 -0.02 18.29 2.28
C VAL A 35 1.21 19.20 2.13
N LYS A 36 1.32 20.28 2.92
CA LYS A 36 2.46 21.20 2.85
C LYS A 36 3.77 20.47 3.18
N LYS A 37 3.80 19.71 4.27
CA LYS A 37 4.98 18.93 4.69
C LYS A 37 5.35 17.84 3.69
N MET A 38 4.35 17.23 3.05
CA MET A 38 4.58 16.30 1.95
C MET A 38 5.31 17.01 0.81
N LYS A 39 4.77 18.13 0.31
CA LYS A 39 5.38 18.90 -0.80
C LYS A 39 6.81 19.34 -0.48
N GLU A 40 7.10 19.76 0.75
CA GLU A 40 8.46 20.14 1.17
C GLU A 40 9.45 18.97 1.10
N ILE A 41 9.04 17.76 1.46
CA ILE A 41 9.89 16.56 1.42
C ILE A 41 10.14 16.12 -0.04
N PHE A 42 9.12 16.22 -0.89
CA PHE A 42 9.23 15.85 -2.31
C PHE A 42 9.78 16.95 -3.22
N LYS A 43 10.17 18.12 -2.69
CA LYS A 43 10.53 19.30 -3.51
C LYS A 43 11.67 19.06 -4.50
N ASN A 44 12.58 18.13 -4.19
CA ASN A 44 13.75 17.80 -5.01
C ASN A 44 13.56 16.48 -5.79
N ILE A 45 12.35 15.90 -5.78
CA ILE A 45 12.03 14.68 -6.51
C ILE A 45 11.40 15.09 -7.84
N GLU A 46 12.11 14.83 -8.93
CA GLU A 46 11.70 15.22 -10.28
C GLU A 46 10.44 14.49 -10.74
N GLN A 47 10.33 13.20 -10.42
CA GLN A 47 9.21 12.36 -10.81
C GLN A 47 8.66 11.60 -9.61
N ILE A 48 7.36 11.79 -9.35
CA ILE A 48 6.62 10.99 -8.38
C ILE A 48 5.79 9.97 -9.16
N ILE A 49 6.09 8.68 -8.97
CA ILE A 49 5.29 7.59 -9.51
C ILE A 49 4.26 7.20 -8.45
N ILE A 50 2.99 7.39 -8.77
CA ILE A 50 1.87 6.96 -7.94
C ILE A 50 1.27 5.73 -8.58
N ASP A 51 1.57 4.55 -8.04
CA ASP A 51 0.90 3.30 -8.40
C ASP A 51 -0.47 3.25 -7.70
N ALA A 52 -1.41 4.04 -8.20
CA ALA A 52 -2.81 4.01 -7.78
C ALA A 52 -3.62 3.15 -8.76
N THR A 53 -3.32 1.85 -8.80
CA THR A 53 -4.09 0.88 -9.58
C THR A 53 -5.49 0.65 -9.00
N GLU A 54 -5.71 0.94 -7.71
CA GLU A 54 -7.00 0.77 -7.05
C GLU A 54 -7.64 2.13 -6.76
N ARG A 55 -8.51 2.59 -7.67
CA ARG A 55 -9.54 3.55 -7.27
C ARG A 55 -10.48 2.83 -6.30
N PRO A 56 -10.81 3.39 -5.13
CA PRO A 56 -11.91 2.88 -4.32
C PRO A 56 -13.22 3.10 -5.09
N HIS A 57 -13.52 2.18 -6.00
CA HIS A 57 -14.82 2.12 -6.65
C HIS A 57 -15.72 1.31 -5.74
N HIS A 58 -16.59 1.99 -5.00
CA HIS A 58 -17.62 1.30 -4.24
C HIS A 58 -18.48 0.49 -5.20
N ARG A 59 -18.63 -0.81 -4.93
CA ARG A 59 -19.58 -1.64 -5.67
C ARG A 59 -20.97 -1.02 -5.49
N PRO A 60 -21.68 -0.66 -6.57
CA PRO A 60 -23.03 -0.13 -6.45
C PRO A 60 -23.91 -1.12 -5.69
N LYS A 61 -24.72 -0.60 -4.76
CA LYS A 61 -25.72 -1.40 -4.04
C LYS A 61 -26.97 -1.69 -4.89
N ASN A 62 -27.25 -0.84 -5.87
CA ASN A 62 -28.34 -1.06 -6.83
C ASN A 62 -27.96 -2.21 -7.77
N ASN A 63 -28.83 -3.22 -7.86
CA ASN A 63 -28.59 -4.44 -8.63
C ASN A 63 -28.39 -4.20 -10.12
N GLU A 64 -29.16 -3.31 -10.74
CA GLU A 64 -29.05 -3.03 -12.19
C GLU A 64 -27.70 -2.39 -12.51
N LYS A 65 -27.30 -1.39 -11.71
CA LYS A 65 -25.98 -0.73 -11.84
C LYS A 65 -24.83 -1.68 -11.54
N GLN A 66 -25.04 -2.64 -10.64
CA GLN A 66 -24.04 -3.63 -10.29
C GLN A 66 -23.83 -4.63 -11.43
N SER A 67 -24.93 -5.11 -12.04
CA SER A 67 -24.88 -6.03 -13.18
C SER A 67 -24.28 -5.37 -14.42
N SER A 68 -24.60 -4.09 -14.69
CA SER A 68 -24.01 -3.37 -15.83
C SER A 68 -22.50 -3.11 -15.66
N MET A 69 -22.03 -2.96 -14.42
CA MET A 69 -20.60 -2.80 -14.10
C MET A 69 -19.86 -4.12 -13.89
N TYR A 70 -20.51 -5.27 -14.09
CA TYR A 70 -19.91 -6.57 -13.87
C TYR A 70 -18.94 -6.94 -15.01
N SER A 71 -17.65 -7.13 -14.70
CA SER A 71 -16.61 -7.43 -15.69
C SER A 71 -16.63 -8.86 -16.25
N GLY A 72 -17.67 -9.64 -16.00
CA GLY A 72 -17.81 -11.00 -16.53
C GLY A 72 -16.89 -12.04 -15.87
N LYS A 73 -16.23 -11.71 -14.75
CA LYS A 73 -15.34 -12.63 -14.02
C LYS A 73 -16.09 -13.89 -13.57
N LYS A 74 -15.98 -14.98 -14.33
CA LYS A 74 -16.61 -16.26 -14.00
C LYS A 74 -16.06 -16.79 -12.68
N LYS A 75 -16.94 -17.12 -11.74
CA LYS A 75 -16.58 -17.95 -10.59
C LYS A 75 -16.64 -19.40 -11.06
N ASN A 76 -15.49 -20.01 -11.31
CA ASN A 76 -15.41 -21.46 -11.29
C ASN A 76 -15.54 -21.85 -9.81
N MET A 77 -16.74 -22.19 -9.36
CA MET A 77 -16.91 -22.90 -8.09
C MET A 77 -17.00 -24.40 -8.40
N PRO A 78 -16.28 -25.28 -7.69
CA PRO A 78 -16.72 -26.67 -7.56
C PRO A 78 -18.05 -26.75 -6.81
#